data_AF-A0A0M0WXB9-F1
#
_entry.id   AF-A0A0M0WXB9-F1
#
_cell.length_a   1.000
_cell.length_b   1.000
_cell.length_c   1.000
_cell.angle_alpha   90.00
_cell.angle_beta   90.00
_cell.angle_gamma   90.00
#
_symmetry.space_group_name_H-M   'P 1'
#
loop_
_entity.id
_entity.type
_entity.pdbx_description
1 polymer ?
#
loop_
_entity_poly.entity_id
_entity_poly.type
_entity_poly.pdbx_seq_one_letter_code
_entity_poly.pdbx_strand_id
1 'polypeptide(L)'
;MNNNSKGNINDFLYADILFENSWKGISASQINEIVSDEFPGKKDFIAFYLAKNGGVFTKGAYIYPDHFYDLSNDYFSIEVGSFFHIPLIEDDDDSDYTMSIERAKDRRIDYSEDFENFTLFHIPFADNHADNDFWIDIQTGEIKYMDYEESYDPDDAIVVAPSFLGFCKCIQAKRRE
;
A
#
# COMPACT_ATOMS: atom_id res chain seq x y z
N MET A 1 39.27 -7.23 -0.24
CA MET A 1 38.58 -6.88 -1.49
C MET A 1 37.40 -7.83 -1.64
N ASN A 2 36.20 -7.23 -1.66
CA ASN A 2 34.91 -7.70 -2.17
C ASN A 2 34.29 -9.00 -1.61
N ASN A 3 33.00 -9.08 -1.31
CA ASN A 3 31.92 -8.10 -1.31
C ASN A 3 30.79 -8.64 -0.44
N ASN A 4 30.11 -7.72 0.26
CA ASN A 4 28.80 -7.93 0.86
C ASN A 4 27.78 -8.36 -0.21
N SER A 5 27.06 -9.44 0.05
CA SER A 5 25.67 -9.60 -0.38
C SER A 5 24.91 -10.46 0.62
N LYS A 6 24.61 -9.88 1.79
CA LYS A 6 23.42 -10.33 2.52
C LYS A 6 22.22 -9.83 1.72
N GLY A 7 21.78 -10.66 0.77
CA GLY A 7 20.50 -10.46 0.10
C GLY A 7 19.43 -10.35 1.18
N ASN A 8 18.78 -9.20 1.22
CA ASN A 8 17.67 -8.93 2.11
C ASN A 8 16.50 -9.78 1.60
N ILE A 9 16.30 -10.96 2.18
CA ILE A 9 15.11 -11.79 1.91
C ILE A 9 13.93 -10.93 2.37
N ASN A 10 13.12 -10.50 1.41
CA ASN A 10 12.01 -9.60 1.66
C ASN A 10 10.89 -10.41 2.34
N ASP A 11 10.88 -10.51 3.68
CA ASP A 11 9.96 -11.37 4.45
C ASP A 11 8.46 -11.07 4.23
N PHE A 12 8.15 -9.97 3.54
CA PHE A 12 6.80 -9.49 3.25
C PHE A 12 6.30 -9.83 1.84
N LEU A 13 7.20 -9.98 0.86
CA LEU A 13 6.86 -10.17 -0.55
C LEU A 13 7.39 -11.52 -1.05
N TYR A 14 6.72 -12.13 -2.03
CA TYR A 14 7.27 -13.33 -2.65
C TYR A 14 8.60 -13.05 -3.32
N ALA A 15 9.52 -14.02 -3.22
CA ALA A 15 10.90 -13.90 -3.67
C ALA A 15 11.07 -13.59 -5.17
N ASP A 16 10.08 -13.91 -5.99
CA ASP A 16 10.12 -13.71 -7.45
C ASP A 16 9.60 -12.34 -7.89
N ILE A 17 9.19 -11.47 -6.96
CA ILE A 17 8.67 -10.13 -7.26
C ILE A 17 9.80 -9.10 -7.15
N LEU A 18 10.03 -8.38 -8.25
CA LEU A 18 10.98 -7.28 -8.28
C LEU A 18 10.35 -6.03 -7.66
N PHE A 19 10.84 -5.66 -6.48
CA PHE A 19 10.41 -4.48 -5.73
C PHE A 19 11.60 -3.57 -5.45
N GLU A 20 11.58 -2.37 -6.05
CA GLU A 20 12.75 -1.49 -6.17
C GLU A 20 12.43 -0.07 -5.70
N ASN A 21 13.47 0.76 -5.65
CA ASN A 21 13.34 2.20 -5.37
C ASN A 21 12.64 2.52 -4.04
N SER A 22 12.87 1.71 -3.01
CA SER A 22 12.53 2.07 -1.64
C SER A 22 13.13 3.43 -1.31
N TRP A 23 12.34 4.26 -0.63
CA TRP A 23 12.81 5.55 -0.16
C TRP A 23 13.82 5.42 0.99
N LYS A 24 14.28 6.57 1.48
CA LYS A 24 15.17 6.72 2.62
C LYS A 24 14.68 5.90 3.80
N GLY A 25 15.64 5.33 4.55
CA GLY A 25 15.34 4.58 5.76
C GLY A 25 14.62 5.44 6.79
N ILE A 26 13.65 4.85 7.48
CA ILE A 26 12.79 5.52 8.45
C ILE A 26 12.82 4.78 9.78
N SER A 27 12.54 5.49 10.88
CA SER A 27 12.41 4.90 12.22
C SER A 27 10.96 4.62 12.58
N ALA A 28 10.74 3.71 13.54
CA ALA A 28 9.40 3.40 14.02
C ALA A 28 8.72 4.62 14.67
N SER A 29 9.48 5.53 15.30
CA SER A 29 8.92 6.76 15.86
C SER A 29 8.38 7.68 14.76
N GLN A 30 9.13 7.85 13.66
CA GLN A 30 8.68 8.65 12.53
C GLN A 30 7.45 8.02 11.84
N ILE A 31 7.43 6.69 11.69
CA ILE A 31 6.24 5.98 11.18
C ILE A 31 5.02 6.26 12.08
N ASN A 32 5.17 6.17 13.41
CA ASN A 32 4.07 6.40 14.34
C ASN A 32 3.65 7.87 14.47
N GLU A 33 4.48 8.81 14.04
CA GLU A 33 4.14 10.22 14.03
C GLU A 33 3.24 10.55 12.83
N ILE A 34 3.58 10.03 11.64
CA ILE A 34 2.78 10.21 10.42
C ILE A 34 1.54 9.30 10.42
N VAL A 35 1.71 8.03 10.79
CA VAL A 35 0.65 7.02 10.87
C VAL A 35 0.37 6.71 12.34
N SER A 36 -0.30 7.65 12.99
CA SER A 36 -0.52 7.62 14.44
C SER A 36 -1.60 6.65 14.89
N ASP A 37 -2.62 6.41 14.06
CA ASP A 37 -3.75 5.54 14.38
C ASP A 37 -3.31 4.09 14.66
N GLU A 38 -3.91 3.47 15.66
CA GLU A 38 -3.76 2.03 15.92
C GLU A 38 -4.74 1.24 15.06
N PHE A 39 -4.27 0.13 14.46
CA PHE A 39 -5.11 -0.74 13.64
C PHE A 39 -4.64 -2.21 13.69
N PRO A 40 -5.53 -3.19 13.45
CA PRO A 40 -5.13 -4.58 13.31
C PRO A 40 -4.09 -4.76 12.19
N GLY A 41 -2.90 -5.25 12.55
CA GLY A 41 -1.78 -5.42 11.62
C GLY A 41 -0.75 -4.28 11.58
N LYS A 42 -0.90 -3.23 12.40
CA LYS A 42 0.06 -2.11 12.47
C LYS A 42 1.51 -2.54 12.71
N LYS A 43 1.73 -3.61 13.50
CA LYS A 43 3.06 -4.16 13.72
C LYS A 43 3.73 -4.63 12.42
N ASP A 44 2.99 -5.30 11.55
CA ASP A 44 3.49 -5.79 10.27
C ASP A 44 3.68 -4.63 9.28
N PHE A 45 2.78 -3.64 9.30
CA PHE A 45 2.94 -2.39 8.56
C PHE A 45 4.25 -1.68 8.93
N ILE A 46 4.50 -1.43 10.23
CA ILE A 46 5.74 -0.80 10.69
C ILE A 46 6.95 -1.62 10.26
N ALA A 47 6.91 -2.95 10.43
CA ALA A 47 8.01 -3.82 10.08
C ALA A 47 8.33 -3.80 8.57
N PHE A 48 7.31 -3.70 7.71
CA PHE A 48 7.48 -3.48 6.27
C PHE A 48 8.17 -2.15 6.00
N TYR A 49 7.66 -1.04 6.53
CA TYR A 49 8.21 0.30 6.26
C TYR A 49 9.63 0.50 6.82
N LEU A 50 9.98 -0.17 7.92
CA LEU A 50 11.36 -0.23 8.42
C LEU A 50 12.31 -0.95 7.46
N ALA A 51 11.82 -1.97 6.76
CA ALA A 51 12.61 -2.73 5.79
C ALA A 51 12.65 -2.06 4.41
N LYS A 52 11.54 -1.42 4.02
CA LYS A 52 11.26 -0.82 2.72
C LYS A 52 10.28 0.35 2.89
N ASN A 53 10.80 1.58 2.91
CA ASN A 53 9.97 2.77 3.01
C ASN A 53 9.36 3.09 1.63
N GLY A 54 8.24 2.46 1.31
CA GLY A 54 7.65 2.50 -0.02
C GLY A 54 8.48 1.76 -1.08
N GLY A 55 8.11 1.93 -2.34
CA GLY A 55 8.81 1.36 -3.50
C GLY A 55 7.88 1.04 -4.66
N VAL A 56 8.44 0.60 -5.79
CA VAL A 56 7.70 0.36 -7.03
C VAL A 56 7.88 -1.06 -7.57
N PHE A 57 6.85 -1.57 -8.23
CA PHE A 57 6.88 -2.81 -8.99
C PHE A 57 7.13 -2.53 -10.48
N THR A 58 8.39 -2.53 -10.90
CA THR A 58 8.80 -2.16 -12.28
C THR A 58 8.52 -3.23 -13.34
N LYS A 59 8.06 -4.43 -12.92
CA LYS A 59 7.79 -5.59 -13.78
C LYS A 59 6.34 -6.07 -13.72
N GLY A 60 5.47 -5.27 -13.12
CA GLY A 60 4.09 -5.65 -12.83
C GLY A 60 3.98 -6.51 -11.58
N ALA A 61 2.91 -6.28 -10.83
CA ALA A 61 2.57 -7.04 -9.65
C ALA A 61 1.04 -7.05 -9.50
N TYR A 62 0.46 -8.15 -9.03
CA TYR A 62 -0.98 -8.33 -9.03
C TYR A 62 -1.45 -8.95 -7.72
N ILE A 63 -2.57 -8.46 -7.21
CA ILE A 63 -3.35 -9.13 -6.17
C ILE A 63 -4.60 -9.76 -6.75
N TYR A 64 -5.01 -10.88 -6.15
CA TYR A 64 -6.16 -11.66 -6.53
C TYR A 64 -7.08 -11.76 -5.32
N PRO A 65 -8.10 -10.89 -5.21
CA PRO A 65 -9.01 -10.90 -4.07
C PRO A 65 -9.74 -12.24 -3.88
N ASP A 66 -9.89 -13.02 -4.96
CA ASP A 66 -10.45 -14.39 -4.96
C ASP A 66 -9.66 -15.39 -4.08
N HIS A 67 -8.45 -15.04 -3.65
CA HIS A 67 -7.69 -15.79 -2.66
C HIS A 67 -8.27 -15.74 -1.26
N PHE A 68 -9.01 -14.67 -0.95
CA PHE A 68 -9.51 -14.41 0.39
C PHE A 68 -11.03 -14.52 0.45
N TYR A 69 -11.70 -14.13 -0.63
CA TYR A 69 -13.15 -13.99 -0.68
C TYR A 69 -13.70 -14.75 -1.89
N ASP A 70 -14.86 -15.39 -1.73
CA ASP A 70 -15.59 -15.98 -2.86
C ASP A 70 -16.28 -14.84 -3.63
N LEU A 71 -15.67 -14.44 -4.74
CA LEU A 71 -16.13 -13.29 -5.52
C LEU A 71 -17.00 -13.72 -6.71
N SER A 72 -18.17 -13.12 -6.83
CA SER A 72 -19.05 -13.24 -7.99
C SER A 72 -18.74 -12.26 -9.13
N ASN A 73 -17.75 -11.38 -8.96
CA ASN A 73 -17.54 -10.17 -9.77
C ASN A 73 -16.21 -10.19 -10.54
N ASP A 74 -16.08 -9.30 -11.54
CA ASP A 74 -15.02 -9.25 -12.57
C ASP A 74 -13.62 -8.81 -12.09
N TYR A 75 -13.43 -8.51 -10.80
CA TYR A 75 -12.14 -8.10 -10.22
C TYR A 75 -11.23 -9.31 -9.95
N PHE A 76 -11.00 -10.12 -10.97
CA PHE A 76 -10.17 -11.32 -10.91
C PHE A 76 -8.71 -10.97 -10.63
N SER A 77 -8.22 -9.79 -11.04
CA SER A 77 -6.85 -9.35 -10.78
C SER A 77 -6.79 -7.83 -10.70
N ILE A 78 -6.15 -7.30 -9.66
CA ILE A 78 -5.89 -5.87 -9.51
C ILE A 78 -4.39 -5.67 -9.54
N GLU A 79 -3.90 -4.77 -10.40
CA GLU A 79 -2.48 -4.41 -10.44
C GLU A 79 -2.09 -3.64 -9.17
N VAL A 80 -0.86 -3.86 -8.70
CA VAL A 80 -0.26 -3.11 -7.61
C VAL A 80 0.98 -2.44 -8.19
N GLY A 81 0.95 -1.11 -8.27
CA GLY A 81 1.98 -0.33 -8.92
C GLY A 81 3.09 0.09 -7.99
N SER A 82 2.73 0.73 -6.88
CA SER A 82 3.67 1.19 -5.87
C SER A 82 3.13 1.07 -4.46
N PHE A 83 4.04 1.03 -3.49
CA PHE A 83 3.74 1.37 -2.10
C PHE A 83 4.18 2.82 -1.88
N PHE A 84 3.28 3.65 -1.36
CA PHE A 84 3.58 5.02 -0.98
C PHE A 84 4.64 5.05 0.11
N HIS A 85 5.52 6.04 0.06
CA HIS A 85 6.52 6.22 1.10
C HIS A 85 5.95 7.03 2.27
N ILE A 86 6.59 6.92 3.43
CA ILE A 86 6.34 7.77 4.59
C ILE A 86 7.41 8.88 4.57
N PRO A 87 7.00 10.16 4.60
CA PRO A 87 7.93 11.28 4.58
C PRO A 87 8.74 11.34 5.88
N LEU A 88 9.91 11.96 5.83
CA LEU A 88 10.74 12.18 7.01
C LEU A 88 10.47 13.61 7.50
N ILE A 89 10.01 13.76 8.74
CA ILE A 89 9.51 15.03 9.33
C ILE A 89 10.49 16.22 9.26
N GLU A 90 11.79 15.96 9.17
CA GLU A 90 12.84 16.99 9.11
C GLU A 90 13.57 17.03 7.76
N ASP A 91 13.00 16.39 6.73
CA ASP A 91 13.57 16.28 5.40
C ASP A 91 12.60 16.86 4.36
N ASP A 92 13.02 17.91 3.68
CA ASP A 92 12.21 18.55 2.63
C ASP A 92 12.29 17.80 1.29
N ASP A 93 13.13 16.76 1.18
CA ASP A 93 13.23 15.94 -0.03
C ASP A 93 12.03 14.99 -0.14
N ASP A 94 11.65 14.72 -1.39
CA ASP A 94 10.59 13.79 -1.74
C ASP A 94 11.13 12.67 -2.65
N SER A 95 10.43 11.55 -2.69
CA SER A 95 10.78 10.41 -3.53
C SER A 95 10.43 10.67 -5.00
N ASP A 96 11.42 10.51 -5.89
CA ASP A 96 11.21 10.58 -7.36
C ASP A 96 10.32 9.45 -7.91
N TYR A 97 10.05 8.40 -7.13
CA TYR A 97 9.42 7.15 -7.62
C TYR A 97 8.02 6.88 -7.08
N THR A 98 7.65 7.48 -5.95
CA THR A 98 6.42 7.13 -5.21
C THR A 98 5.88 8.37 -4.52
N MET A 99 4.57 8.45 -4.38
CA MET A 99 3.89 9.49 -3.60
C MET A 99 4.04 9.22 -2.10
N SER A 100 3.94 10.27 -1.28
CA SER A 100 3.85 10.11 0.18
C SER A 100 2.43 9.72 0.59
N ILE A 101 2.28 8.99 1.71
CA ILE A 101 0.96 8.66 2.29
C ILE A 101 0.11 9.91 2.54
N GLU A 102 0.73 10.98 3.06
CA GLU A 102 0.02 12.24 3.34
C GLU A 102 -0.50 12.88 2.05
N ARG A 103 0.33 12.97 1.01
CA ARG A 103 -0.10 13.52 -0.29
C ARG A 103 -1.19 12.67 -0.94
N ALA A 104 -1.12 11.35 -0.82
CA ALA A 104 -2.16 10.46 -1.30
C ALA A 104 -3.49 10.71 -0.59
N LYS A 105 -3.45 10.97 0.73
CA LYS A 105 -4.63 11.34 1.52
C LYS A 105 -5.19 12.71 1.12
N ASP A 106 -4.32 13.73 1.06
CA ASP A 106 -4.69 15.12 0.71
C ASP A 106 -5.31 15.22 -0.68
N ARG A 107 -4.88 14.37 -1.62
CA ARG A 107 -5.46 14.30 -2.98
C ARG A 107 -6.94 13.94 -2.98
N ARG A 108 -7.45 13.30 -1.92
CA ARG A 108 -8.82 12.75 -1.86
C ARG A 108 -9.75 13.50 -0.92
N ILE A 109 -9.22 14.10 0.14
CA ILE A 109 -10.02 14.69 1.22
C ILE A 109 -10.99 15.78 0.73
N ASP A 110 -10.63 16.54 -0.30
CA ASP A 110 -11.45 17.65 -0.83
C ASP A 110 -12.48 17.23 -1.91
N TYR A 111 -12.63 15.94 -2.18
CA TYR A 111 -13.53 15.48 -3.24
C TYR A 111 -15.01 15.55 -2.84
N SER A 112 -15.34 15.09 -1.62
CA SER A 112 -16.68 15.12 -1.04
C SER A 112 -16.63 14.99 0.48
N GLU A 113 -17.72 15.38 1.17
CA GLU A 113 -17.85 15.17 2.63
C GLU A 113 -17.74 13.68 3.00
N ASP A 114 -18.25 12.79 2.16
CA ASP A 114 -18.16 11.34 2.37
C ASP A 114 -16.70 10.86 2.28
N PHE A 115 -15.91 11.39 1.33
CA PHE A 115 -14.50 11.07 1.23
C PHE A 115 -13.67 11.66 2.38
N GLU A 116 -13.99 12.88 2.83
CA GLU A 116 -13.39 13.47 4.02
C GLU A 116 -13.59 12.53 5.22
N ASN A 117 -14.82 12.09 5.45
CA ASN A 117 -15.17 11.13 6.50
C ASN A 117 -14.47 9.78 6.33
N PHE A 118 -14.39 9.26 5.10
CA PHE A 118 -13.68 8.01 4.80
C PHE A 118 -12.22 8.09 5.23
N THR A 119 -11.53 9.19 4.94
CA THR A 119 -10.11 9.38 5.27
C THR A 119 -9.82 9.50 6.78
N LEU A 120 -10.85 9.68 7.62
CA LEU A 120 -10.72 9.63 9.08
C LEU A 120 -10.49 8.20 9.60
N PHE A 121 -10.93 7.19 8.84
CA PHE A 121 -10.87 5.78 9.24
C PHE A 121 -10.06 4.92 8.25
N HIS A 122 -9.46 5.55 7.23
CA HIS A 122 -8.74 4.84 6.19
C HIS A 122 -7.39 5.49 5.87
N ILE A 123 -6.35 4.68 5.77
CA ILE A 123 -4.99 5.12 5.48
C ILE A 123 -4.59 4.63 4.08
N PRO A 124 -4.29 5.52 3.12
CA PRO A 124 -3.79 5.11 1.82
C PRO A 124 -2.34 4.62 1.95
N PHE A 125 -1.97 3.56 1.23
CA PHE A 125 -0.59 3.03 1.34
C PHE A 125 -0.01 2.51 0.02
N ALA A 126 -0.81 2.33 -1.03
CA ALA A 126 -0.36 1.83 -2.32
C ALA A 126 -1.30 2.31 -3.46
N ASP A 127 -0.85 2.15 -4.70
CA ASP A 127 -1.63 2.41 -5.93
C ASP A 127 -1.54 1.25 -6.94
N ASN A 128 -2.26 1.34 -8.06
CA ASN A 128 -2.26 0.37 -9.17
C ASN A 128 -1.60 0.87 -10.49
N HIS A 129 -0.73 1.89 -10.47
CA HIS A 129 -0.21 2.65 -11.64
C HIS A 129 -1.24 3.48 -12.44
N ALA A 130 -2.53 3.44 -12.09
CA ALA A 130 -3.61 4.22 -12.72
C ALA A 130 -4.26 5.20 -11.73
N ASP A 131 -3.53 5.61 -10.70
CA ASP A 131 -4.00 6.51 -9.64
C ASP A 131 -5.19 5.96 -8.81
N ASN A 132 -5.48 4.65 -8.86
CA ASN A 132 -6.42 3.99 -7.96
C ASN A 132 -5.70 3.51 -6.70
N ASP A 133 -6.27 3.82 -5.55
CA ASP A 133 -5.58 3.75 -4.25
C ASP A 133 -6.03 2.51 -3.46
N PHE A 134 -5.08 1.89 -2.77
CA PHE A 134 -5.33 0.89 -1.74
C PHE A 134 -5.29 1.55 -0.35
N TRP A 135 -6.28 1.22 0.47
CA TRP A 135 -6.52 1.81 1.78
C TRP A 135 -6.57 0.74 2.86
N ILE A 136 -6.02 1.03 4.03
CA ILE A 136 -6.20 0.22 5.24
C ILE A 136 -7.39 0.79 6.01
N ASP A 137 -8.42 -0.01 6.25
CA ASP A 137 -9.46 0.31 7.23
C ASP A 137 -8.88 0.15 8.64
N ILE A 138 -8.80 1.23 9.42
CA ILE A 138 -8.15 1.19 10.74
C ILE A 138 -8.95 0.41 11.78
N GLN A 139 -10.26 0.23 11.56
CA GLN A 139 -11.13 -0.47 12.48
C GLN A 139 -11.01 -1.98 12.32
N THR A 140 -10.89 -2.47 11.08
CA THR A 140 -10.85 -3.91 10.77
C THR A 140 -9.45 -4.42 10.41
N GLY A 141 -8.58 -3.55 9.93
CA GLY A 141 -7.29 -3.87 9.32
C GLY A 141 -7.40 -4.37 7.87
N GLU A 142 -8.62 -4.44 7.32
CA GLU A 142 -8.86 -4.89 5.95
C GLU A 142 -8.29 -3.90 4.94
N ILE A 143 -7.92 -4.42 3.79
CA ILE A 143 -7.44 -3.64 2.66
C ILE A 143 -8.59 -3.41 1.70
N LYS A 144 -8.89 -2.15 1.44
CA LYS A 144 -9.88 -1.70 0.47
C LYS A 144 -9.19 -1.14 -0.77
N TYR A 145 -9.81 -1.32 -1.92
CA TYR A 145 -9.39 -0.75 -3.19
C TYR A 145 -10.49 0.16 -3.71
N MET A 146 -10.09 1.37 -4.14
CA MET A 146 -10.98 2.36 -4.74
C MET A 146 -10.69 2.48 -6.23
N ASP A 147 -11.68 2.18 -7.07
CA ASP A 147 -11.58 2.35 -8.52
C ASP A 147 -12.18 3.68 -8.95
N TYR A 148 -11.36 4.72 -9.01
CA TYR A 148 -11.82 6.09 -9.30
C TYR A 148 -12.27 6.30 -10.74
N GLU A 149 -12.00 5.35 -11.64
CA GLU A 149 -12.56 5.35 -12.98
C GLU A 149 -14.05 4.96 -12.98
N GLU A 150 -14.48 4.16 -12.01
CA GLU A 150 -15.86 3.69 -11.85
C GLU A 150 -16.65 4.58 -10.88
N SER A 151 -16.07 4.91 -9.72
CA SER A 151 -16.76 5.68 -8.69
C SER A 151 -15.83 6.48 -7.78
N TYR A 152 -16.31 7.64 -7.36
CA TYR A 152 -15.74 8.44 -6.27
C TYR A 152 -16.65 8.41 -5.03
N ASP A 153 -17.53 7.42 -4.91
CA ASP A 153 -18.24 7.14 -3.67
C ASP A 153 -17.40 6.14 -2.84
N PRO A 154 -16.93 6.51 -1.64
CA PRO A 154 -16.15 5.60 -0.80
C PRO A 154 -16.94 4.35 -0.34
N ASP A 155 -18.28 4.35 -0.42
CA ASP A 155 -19.09 3.16 -0.15
C ASP A 155 -18.93 2.08 -1.24
N ASP A 156 -18.44 2.45 -2.42
CA ASP A 156 -18.11 1.52 -3.52
C ASP A 156 -16.73 0.87 -3.35
N ALA A 157 -16.00 1.17 -2.27
CA ALA A 157 -14.71 0.55 -1.96
C ALA A 157 -14.82 -0.97 -1.84
N ILE A 158 -13.95 -1.69 -2.54
CA ILE A 158 -13.96 -3.15 -2.56
C ILE A 158 -12.93 -3.69 -1.56
N VAL A 159 -13.32 -4.62 -0.70
CA VAL A 159 -12.36 -5.32 0.17
C VAL A 159 -11.56 -6.34 -0.65
N VAL A 160 -10.23 -6.18 -0.67
CA VAL A 160 -9.31 -6.95 -1.52
C VAL A 160 -8.35 -7.85 -0.74
N ALA A 161 -8.16 -7.59 0.56
CA ALA A 161 -7.41 -8.47 1.44
C ALA A 161 -7.81 -8.30 2.91
N PRO A 162 -7.68 -9.34 3.75
CA PRO A 162 -8.11 -9.29 5.15
C PRO A 162 -7.13 -8.57 6.08
N SER A 163 -5.92 -8.26 5.61
CA SER A 163 -4.88 -7.55 6.39
C SER A 163 -3.77 -7.03 5.48
N PHE A 164 -3.02 -6.05 5.95
CA PHE A 164 -1.81 -5.57 5.26
C PHE A 164 -0.79 -6.69 4.98
N LEU A 165 -0.49 -7.54 5.96
CA LEU A 165 0.44 -8.65 5.74
C LEU A 165 -0.12 -9.68 4.74
N GLY A 166 -1.42 -9.96 4.81
CA GLY A 166 -2.11 -10.83 3.85
C GLY A 166 -2.00 -10.28 2.44
N PHE A 167 -2.24 -8.97 2.27
CA PHE A 167 -2.06 -8.26 1.01
C PHE A 167 -0.64 -8.46 0.47
N CYS A 168 0.40 -8.07 1.22
CA CYS A 168 1.80 -8.21 0.78
C CYS A 168 2.17 -9.65 0.40
N LYS A 169 1.75 -10.64 1.19
CA LYS A 169 2.02 -12.06 0.97
C LYS A 169 1.17 -12.69 -0.14
N CYS A 170 0.29 -11.96 -0.79
CA CYS A 170 -0.52 -12.48 -1.89
C CYS A 170 -0.33 -11.72 -3.20
N ILE A 171 0.49 -10.66 -3.22
CA ILE A 171 0.98 -10.05 -4.46
C ILE A 171 1.73 -11.10 -5.27
N GLN A 172 1.58 -11.14 -6.60
CA GLN A 172 2.27 -12.06 -7.49
C GLN A 172 2.88 -11.31 -8.68
N ALA A 173 4.02 -11.78 -9.18
CA ALA A 173 4.71 -11.17 -10.33
C ALA A 173 4.00 -11.41 -11.68
N LYS A 174 3.08 -12.37 -11.75
CA LYS A 174 2.41 -12.75 -13.00
C LYS A 174 0.92 -12.51 -12.90
N ARG A 175 0.36 -11.98 -13.98
CA ARG A 175 -1.09 -11.99 -14.23
C ARG A 175 -1.53 -13.44 -14.46
N ARG A 176 -2.62 -13.90 -13.81
CA ARG A 176 -3.25 -15.19 -14.15
C ARG A 176 -3.78 -15.10 -15.57
N GLU A 177 -3.57 -16.17 -16.32
CA GLU A 177 -4.10 -16.37 -17.67
C GLU A 177 -5.56 -16.79 -17.63
#